data_AF-A0A3B9UQI7-F1
#
_entry.id   AF-A0A3B9UQI7-F1
#
_cell.length_a   1.000
_cell.length_b   1.000
_cell.length_c   1.000
_cell.angle_alpha   90.00
_cell.angle_beta   90.00
_cell.angle_gamma   90.00
#
_symmetry.space_group_name_H-M   'P 1'
#
loop_
_entity.id
_entity.type
_entity.pdbx_description
1 polymer ?
#
loop_
_entity_poly.entity_id
_entity_poly.type
_entity_poly.pdbx_seq_one_letter_code
_entity_poly.pdbx_strand_id
1 'polypeptide(L)'
;LINYNDIVLNNEKNSIFLKKPNMIIDLGGIAKGYAADEMKNLLADNGVKSAMINLGGNLYILGNKPNGNQWKIGIQNPNGNANDTVGNI
;
A
#
# COMPACT_ATOMS: atom_id res chain seq x y z
N LEU A 1 25.10 9.44 -4.41
CA LEU A 1 24.22 8.47 -5.09
C LEU A 1 22.76 8.59 -4.65
N ILE A 2 22.47 9.02 -3.41
CA ILE A 2 21.10 9.14 -2.89
C ILE A 2 20.68 10.61 -2.86
N ASN A 3 19.85 11.04 -3.82
CA ASN A 3 19.24 12.36 -3.90
C ASN A 3 18.08 12.34 -4.91
N TYR A 4 16.83 12.49 -4.47
CA TYR A 4 15.68 12.39 -5.37
C TYR A 4 15.64 13.54 -6.42
N ASN A 5 16.27 14.68 -6.15
CA ASN A 5 16.36 15.81 -7.09
C ASN A 5 17.24 15.50 -8.33
N ASP A 6 17.98 14.40 -8.30
CA ASP A 6 18.76 13.90 -9.43
C ASP A 6 17.95 12.96 -10.35
N ILE A 7 16.67 12.73 -10.04
CA ILE A 7 15.71 12.02 -10.89
C ILE A 7 15.01 13.05 -11.78
N VAL A 8 15.06 12.85 -13.10
CA VAL A 8 14.37 13.70 -14.08
C VAL A 8 13.21 12.90 -14.67
N LEU A 9 11.99 13.44 -14.56
CA LEU A 9 10.79 12.88 -15.16
C LEU A 9 10.48 13.63 -16.46
N ASN A 10 10.19 12.89 -17.53
CA ASN A 10 9.64 13.45 -18.76
C ASN A 10 8.24 12.86 -18.97
N ASN A 11 7.21 13.66 -18.70
CA ASN A 11 5.82 13.24 -18.78
C ASN A 11 5.34 13.01 -20.23
N GLU A 12 5.85 13.79 -21.19
CA GLU A 12 5.45 13.66 -22.60
C GLU A 12 5.95 12.34 -23.21
N LYS A 13 7.16 11.92 -22.84
CA LYS A 13 7.79 10.68 -23.32
C LYS A 13 7.59 9.50 -22.39
N ASN A 14 6.95 9.71 -21.24
CA ASN A 14 6.82 8.75 -20.15
C ASN A 14 8.15 8.04 -19.81
N SER A 15 9.21 8.84 -19.61
CA SER A 15 10.58 8.33 -19.42
C SER A 15 11.25 8.95 -18.20
N ILE A 16 12.17 8.21 -17.59
CA ILE A 16 12.93 8.63 -16.40
C ILE A 16 14.43 8.65 -16.73
N PHE A 17 15.15 9.67 -16.25
CA PHE A 17 16.61 9.75 -16.34
C PHE A 17 17.25 9.95 -14.97
N LEU A 18 18.31 9.18 -14.69
CA LEU A 18 19.10 9.27 -13.46
C LEU A 18 20.41 10.00 -13.74
N LYS A 19 20.59 11.19 -13.16
CA LYS A 19 21.74 12.06 -13.48
C LYS A 19 23.11 11.52 -13.08
N LYS A 20 23.17 10.55 -12.16
CA LYS A 20 24.41 10.03 -11.60
C LYS A 20 24.59 8.55 -11.98
N PRO A 21 25.78 8.15 -12.48
CA PRO A 21 26.10 6.74 -12.66
C PRO A 21 25.88 5.96 -11.37
N ASN A 22 25.38 4.73 -11.48
CA ASN A 22 25.09 3.82 -10.36
C ASN A 22 23.99 4.27 -9.38
N MET A 23 23.19 5.28 -9.72
CA MET A 23 21.99 5.61 -8.96
C MET A 23 20.90 4.54 -9.16
N ILE A 24 20.14 4.23 -8.10
CA ILE A 24 19.07 3.24 -8.11
C ILE A 24 17.81 3.88 -7.51
N ILE A 25 16.64 3.53 -8.07
CA ILE A 25 15.34 3.87 -7.49
C ILE A 25 14.86 2.64 -6.70
N ASP A 26 14.47 2.86 -5.45
CA ASP A 26 13.77 1.88 -4.62
C ASP A 26 12.38 2.42 -4.28
N LEU A 27 11.33 1.66 -4.60
CA LEU A 27 9.93 1.98 -4.35
C LEU A 27 9.34 1.18 -3.18
N GLY A 28 10.15 0.42 -2.43
CA GLY A 28 9.67 -0.46 -1.35
C GLY A 28 8.84 0.23 -0.28
N GLY A 29 9.05 1.54 -0.06
CA GLY A 29 8.28 2.37 0.87
C GLY A 29 6.88 2.76 0.40
N ILE A 30 6.59 2.72 -0.90
CA ILE A 30 5.29 3.14 -1.48
C ILE A 30 4.58 2.04 -2.29
N ALA A 31 5.34 1.06 -2.81
CA ALA A 31 4.83 0.05 -3.73
C ALA A 31 3.64 -0.75 -3.17
N LYS A 32 3.66 -1.10 -1.88
CA LYS A 32 2.54 -1.81 -1.24
C LYS A 32 1.27 -0.96 -1.15
N GLY A 33 1.40 0.34 -0.87
CA GLY A 33 0.25 1.25 -0.84
C GLY A 33 -0.38 1.38 -2.22
N TYR A 34 0.46 1.61 -3.25
CA TYR A 34 0.01 1.67 -4.64
C TYR A 34 -0.69 0.38 -5.08
N ALA A 35 -0.14 -0.80 -4.76
CA ALA A 35 -0.80 -2.07 -5.06
C ALA A 35 -2.16 -2.24 -4.34
N ALA A 36 -2.29 -1.74 -3.09
CA ALA A 36 -3.57 -1.74 -2.39
C ALA A 36 -4.62 -0.85 -3.09
N ASP A 37 -4.20 0.31 -3.58
CA ASP A 37 -5.06 1.24 -4.32
C ASP A 37 -5.53 0.67 -5.68
N GLU A 38 -4.63 0.03 -6.43
CA GLU A 38 -4.99 -0.64 -7.69
C GLU A 38 -5.98 -1.79 -7.45
N MET A 39 -5.76 -2.60 -6.41
CA MET A 39 -6.70 -3.67 -6.07
C MET A 39 -8.07 -3.12 -5.62
N LYS A 40 -8.09 -2.01 -4.88
CA LYS A 40 -9.35 -1.32 -4.55
C LYS A 40 -10.12 -0.95 -5.81
N ASN A 41 -9.46 -0.33 -6.79
CA ASN A 41 -10.09 0.08 -8.04
C ASN A 41 -10.64 -1.14 -8.79
N LEU A 42 -9.83 -2.20 -8.92
CA LEU A 42 -10.25 -3.45 -9.54
C LEU A 42 -11.49 -4.05 -8.87
N LEU A 43 -11.54 -4.10 -7.54
CA LEU A 43 -12.69 -4.63 -6.81
C LEU A 43 -13.94 -3.77 -7.02
N ALA A 44 -13.78 -2.44 -7.00
CA ALA A 44 -14.88 -1.51 -7.25
C ALA A 44 -15.45 -1.67 -8.66
N ASP A 45 -14.59 -1.79 -9.67
CA ASP A 45 -14.98 -1.98 -11.09
C ASP A 45 -15.71 -3.31 -11.31
N ASN A 46 -15.38 -4.33 -10.52
CA ASN A 46 -16.08 -5.63 -10.53
C ASN A 46 -17.33 -5.66 -9.64
N GLY A 47 -17.77 -4.52 -9.09
CA GLY A 47 -18.99 -4.40 -8.32
C GLY A 47 -18.93 -5.00 -6.91
N VAL A 48 -17.73 -5.32 -6.41
CA VAL A 48 -17.55 -5.85 -5.04
C VAL A 48 -17.98 -4.80 -4.03
N LYS A 49 -18.76 -5.22 -3.02
CA LYS A 49 -19.33 -4.32 -1.99
C LYS A 49 -18.70 -4.50 -0.60
N SER A 50 -17.96 -5.59 -0.41
CA SER A 50 -17.31 -5.93 0.86
C SER A 50 -15.99 -6.63 0.58
N ALA A 51 -14.89 -6.13 1.15
CA ALA A 51 -13.56 -6.74 1.04
C ALA A 51 -12.61 -6.25 2.14
N MET A 52 -11.63 -7.08 2.46
CA MET A 52 -10.43 -6.70 3.22
C MET A 52 -9.20 -7.11 2.41
N ILE A 53 -8.34 -6.14 2.12
CA ILE A 53 -7.06 -6.35 1.45
C ILE A 53 -5.97 -6.19 2.49
N ASN A 54 -5.08 -7.18 2.64
CA ASN A 54 -3.92 -7.10 3.53
C ASN A 54 -2.64 -7.36 2.74
N LEU A 55 -1.78 -6.34 2.66
CA LEU A 55 -0.46 -6.40 2.07
C LEU A 55 0.61 -6.19 3.13
N GLY A 56 0.91 -7.25 3.89
CA GLY A 56 1.96 -7.21 4.91
C GLY A 56 1.74 -6.13 5.98
N GLY A 57 0.48 -5.95 6.41
CA GLY A 57 0.08 -4.96 7.41
C GLY A 57 -0.52 -3.68 6.81
N ASN A 58 -0.33 -3.42 5.51
CA ASN A 58 -1.05 -2.34 4.82
C ASN A 58 -2.46 -2.83 4.47
N LEU A 59 -3.46 -2.22 5.09
CA LEU A 59 -4.84 -2.66 5.01
C LEU A 59 -5.71 -1.69 4.20
N TYR A 60 -6.55 -2.24 3.34
CA TYR A 60 -7.68 -1.53 2.74
C TYR A 60 -8.99 -2.27 3.07
N ILE A 61 -9.99 -1.51 3.54
CA ILE A 61 -11.29 -2.03 3.96
C ILE A 61 -12.38 -1.42 3.08
N LEU A 62 -13.23 -2.29 2.53
CA LEU A 62 -14.42 -1.92 1.78
C LEU A 62 -15.66 -2.50 2.46
N GLY A 63 -16.64 -1.64 2.75
CA GLY A 63 -17.92 -2.04 3.32
C GLY A 63 -17.83 -2.70 4.70
N ASN A 64 -18.86 -3.46 5.04
CA ASN A 64 -18.96 -4.25 6.27
C ASN A 64 -18.61 -5.72 5.99
N LYS A 65 -18.41 -6.53 7.03
CA LYS A 65 -18.29 -7.99 6.91
C LYS A 65 -19.55 -8.60 6.26
N PRO A 66 -19.47 -9.82 5.71
CA PRO A 66 -20.64 -10.52 5.15
C PRO A 66 -21.81 -10.68 6.13
N ASN A 67 -21.54 -10.68 7.44
CA ASN A 67 -22.55 -10.74 8.49
C ASN A 67 -23.11 -9.35 8.91
N GLY A 68 -22.79 -8.29 8.16
CA GLY A 68 -23.26 -6.92 8.40
C GLY A 68 -22.47 -6.11 9.43
N ASN A 69 -21.58 -6.74 10.20
CA ASN A 69 -20.80 -6.06 11.24
C ASN A 69 -19.63 -5.26 10.64
N GLN A 70 -19.21 -4.19 11.32
CA GLN A 70 -17.98 -3.48 10.97
C GLN A 70 -16.74 -4.39 11.09
N TRP A 71 -15.74 -4.10 10.27
CA TRP A 71 -14.42 -4.71 10.42
C TRP A 71 -13.78 -4.22 11.72
N LYS A 72 -13.07 -5.13 12.40
CA LYS A 72 -12.24 -4.80 13.56
C LYS A 72 -10.82 -5.15 13.20
N ILE A 73 -9.93 -4.16 13.24
CA ILE A 73 -8.56 -4.27 12.77
C ILE A 73 -7.63 -4.13 13.97
N GLY A 74 -6.91 -5.19 14.31
CA GLY A 74 -5.93 -5.16 15.40
C GLY A 74 -4.70 -4.32 15.05
N ILE A 75 -4.25 -3.51 16.00
CA ILE A 75 -2.94 -2.82 15.94
C ILE A 75 -1.94 -3.71 16.66
N GLN A 76 -0.95 -4.23 15.92
CA GLN A 76 0.05 -5.14 16.47
C GLN A 76 1.02 -4.41 17.42
N ASN A 77 1.38 -5.07 18.52
CA ASN A 77 2.45 -4.63 19.41
C ASN A 77 3.81 -4.80 18.71
N PRO A 78 4.60 -3.74 18.49
CA PRO A 78 5.91 -3.84 17.85
C PRO A 78 6.95 -4.60 18.70
N ASN A 79 6.73 -4.69 20.02
CA ASN A 79 7.63 -5.38 20.95
C ASN A 79 7.11 -6.76 21.38
N GLY A 80 5.93 -7.16 20.88
CA GLY A 80 5.25 -8.40 21.27
C GLY A 80 5.49 -9.54 20.27
N ASN A 81 4.96 -10.71 20.61
CA ASN A 81 4.92 -11.84 19.68
C ASN A 81 3.93 -11.59 18.54
N ALA A 82 4.02 -12.41 17.48
CA ALA A 82 2.97 -12.45 16.46
C ALA A 82 1.59 -12.65 17.13
N ASN A 83 0.62 -11.81 16.75
CA ASN A 83 -0.74 -11.72 17.30
C ASN A 83 -0.91 -11.00 18.66
N ASP A 84 0.14 -10.44 19.24
CA ASP A 84 -0.01 -9.51 20.37
C ASP A 84 -0.51 -8.15 19.85
N THR A 85 -1.62 -7.65 20.41
CA THR A 85 -2.28 -6.41 19.95
C THR A 85 -2.36 -5.37 21.05
N VAL A 86 -1.98 -4.14 20.74
CA VAL A 86 -2.12 -2.99 21.66
C VAL A 86 -3.51 -2.34 21.61
N GLY A 87 -4.31 -2.67 20.60
CA GLY A 87 -5.63 -2.10 20.40
C GLY A 87 -6.28 -2.56 19.10
N ASN A 88 -7.42 -1.98 18.77
CA ASN A 88 -8.08 -2.17 17.48
C ASN A 88 -8.79 -0.89 17.02
N ILE A 89 -9.00 -0.82 15.71
CA ILE A 89 -9.79 0.21 15.00
C ILE A 89 -11.00 -0.46 14.37
#